data_AF-A0A2E7Q4U5-F1
#
_entry.id   AF-A0A2E7Q4U5-F1
#
_cell.length_a   1.000
_cell.length_b   1.000
_cell.length_c   1.000
_cell.angle_alpha   90.00
_cell.angle_beta   90.00
_cell.angle_gamma   90.00
#
_symmetry.space_group_name_H-M   'P 1'
#
loop_
_entity.id
_entity.type
_entity.pdbx_description
1 polymer ?
#
loop_
_entity_poly.entity_id
_entity_poly.type
_entity_poly.pdbx_seq_one_letter_code
_entity_poly.pdbx_strand_id
1 'polypeptide(L)'
;MIAFRRFLKRLWLPIILRVWPLARLWYRMWGLKLEGDPEEEVWYFAFGANMNDSVFLGRRKMKPLEWRVGRAPGYRLRFNLHGRPRGLSAPANIAPDPEAEVWGVLYRMTRRDMVWLHSTEGVPGWRYYPVWLDVEDRDGNSLRAFSLIADGLPEDGNPSLRYITLIREGAVQHDLPAHWIEKLNAVRHAEPPRQTQEGPR
;
A
#
# COMPACT_ATOMS: atom_id res chain seq x y z
N MET A 1 -23.63 9.05 -0.27
CA MET A 1 -22.77 8.54 -1.37
C MET A 1 -21.71 7.50 -0.95
N ILE A 2 -20.90 7.70 0.10
CA ILE A 2 -19.83 6.74 0.49
C ILE A 2 -20.37 5.38 0.94
N ALA A 3 -21.44 5.36 1.76
CA ALA A 3 -22.08 4.14 2.21
C ALA A 3 -22.68 3.33 1.04
N PHE A 4 -23.32 4.01 0.09
CA PHE A 4 -23.88 3.41 -1.13
C PHE A 4 -22.80 2.80 -2.03
N ARG A 5 -21.66 3.49 -2.25
CA ARG A 5 -20.52 2.93 -2.99
C ARG A 5 -19.90 1.71 -2.29
N ARG A 6 -19.82 1.71 -0.95
CA ARG A 6 -19.38 0.55 -0.17
C ARG A 6 -20.35 -0.63 -0.30
N PHE A 7 -21.64 -0.36 -0.27
CA PHE A 7 -22.70 -1.36 -0.43
C PHE A 7 -22.67 -1.99 -1.82
N LEU A 8 -22.65 -1.18 -2.90
CA LEU A 8 -22.53 -1.70 -4.27
C LEU A 8 -21.28 -2.55 -4.44
N LYS A 9 -20.15 -2.10 -3.89
CA LYS A 9 -18.90 -2.85 -3.95
C LYS A 9 -19.02 -4.20 -3.25
N ARG A 10 -19.70 -4.27 -2.11
CA ARG A 10 -19.94 -5.53 -1.39
C ARG A 10 -20.81 -6.51 -2.20
N LEU A 11 -21.73 -5.99 -3.00
CA LEU A 11 -22.60 -6.80 -3.86
C LEU A 11 -21.88 -7.27 -5.13
N TRP A 12 -21.10 -6.39 -5.77
CA TRP A 12 -20.54 -6.62 -7.10
C TRP A 12 -19.14 -7.24 -7.08
N LEU A 13 -18.34 -7.01 -6.03
CA LEU A 13 -16.97 -7.57 -5.91
C LEU A 13 -16.95 -9.11 -5.92
N PRO A 14 -17.84 -9.84 -5.21
CA PRO A 14 -17.88 -11.29 -5.30
C PRO A 14 -18.20 -11.80 -6.72
N ILE A 15 -18.99 -11.04 -7.48
CA ILE A 15 -19.40 -11.41 -8.84
C ILE A 15 -18.20 -11.32 -9.78
N ILE A 16 -17.49 -10.19 -9.78
CA ILE A 16 -16.34 -9.99 -10.67
C ILE A 16 -15.17 -10.92 -10.33
N LEU A 17 -15.00 -11.29 -9.07
CA LEU A 17 -13.96 -12.24 -8.66
C LEU A 17 -14.25 -13.67 -9.14
N ARG A 18 -15.53 -14.01 -9.34
CA ARG A 18 -15.97 -15.30 -9.91
C ARG A 18 -15.98 -15.28 -11.44
N VAL A 19 -16.23 -14.12 -12.04
CA VAL A 19 -16.35 -13.97 -13.50
C VAL A 19 -15.21 -13.09 -14.02
N TRP A 20 -14.06 -13.73 -14.29
CA TRP A 20 -12.83 -13.03 -14.71
C TRP A 20 -12.99 -12.06 -15.88
N PRO A 21 -13.78 -12.36 -16.94
CA PRO A 21 -14.05 -11.39 -18.00
C PRO A 21 -14.69 -10.08 -17.52
N LEU A 22 -15.53 -10.12 -16.48
CA LEU A 22 -16.12 -8.92 -15.89
C LEU A 22 -15.08 -8.11 -15.11
N ALA A 23 -14.16 -8.77 -14.39
CA ALA A 23 -13.03 -8.09 -13.76
C ALA A 23 -12.15 -7.40 -14.82
N ARG A 24 -11.85 -8.07 -15.93
CA ARG A 24 -11.09 -7.48 -17.04
C ARG A 24 -11.79 -6.27 -17.65
N LEU A 25 -13.09 -6.38 -17.91
CA LEU A 25 -13.89 -5.27 -18.42
C LEU A 25 -13.90 -4.09 -17.44
N TRP A 26 -14.03 -4.37 -16.15
CA TRP A 26 -13.96 -3.35 -15.11
C TRP A 26 -12.64 -2.60 -15.13
N TYR A 27 -11.51 -3.30 -15.15
CA TYR A 27 -10.19 -2.67 -15.22
C TYR A 27 -10.04 -1.82 -16.48
N ARG A 28 -10.49 -2.33 -17.63
CA ARG A 28 -10.40 -1.64 -18.91
C ARG A 28 -11.19 -0.33 -18.93
N MET A 29 -12.35 -0.26 -18.27
CA MET A 29 -13.13 0.98 -18.12
C MET A 29 -12.38 2.07 -17.33
N TRP A 30 -11.38 1.69 -16.53
CA TRP A 30 -10.52 2.61 -15.79
C TRP A 30 -9.14 2.81 -16.44
N GLY A 31 -8.96 2.35 -17.69
CA GLY A 31 -7.67 2.43 -18.40
C GLY A 31 -6.60 1.48 -17.86
N LEU A 32 -6.95 0.54 -16.98
CA LEU A 32 -6.04 -0.46 -16.44
C LEU A 32 -6.14 -1.77 -17.24
N LYS A 33 -5.05 -2.53 -17.26
CA LYS A 33 -5.00 -3.87 -17.83
C LYS A 33 -4.97 -4.92 -16.73
N LEU A 34 -5.84 -5.93 -16.84
CA LEU A 34 -5.83 -7.13 -16.01
C LEU A 34 -5.51 -8.32 -16.90
N GLU A 35 -4.23 -8.57 -17.06
CA GLU A 35 -3.70 -9.68 -17.88
C GLU A 35 -3.54 -10.94 -17.02
N GLY A 36 -3.38 -12.09 -17.69
CA GLY A 36 -3.13 -13.38 -17.04
C GLY A 36 -4.38 -14.13 -16.56
N ASP A 37 -4.12 -15.32 -16.04
CA ASP A 37 -5.13 -16.24 -15.48
C ASP A 37 -5.43 -15.89 -14.00
N PRO A 38 -6.67 -15.96 -13.51
CA PRO A 38 -6.98 -15.67 -12.11
C PRO A 38 -6.16 -16.46 -11.08
N GLU A 39 -5.72 -17.68 -11.41
CA GLU A 39 -4.93 -18.54 -10.51
C GLU A 39 -3.41 -18.35 -10.69
N GLU A 40 -2.98 -17.55 -11.67
CA GLU A 40 -1.56 -17.23 -11.87
C GLU A 40 -1.03 -16.48 -10.64
N GLU A 41 0.19 -16.83 -10.22
CA GLU A 41 0.82 -16.23 -9.06
C GLU A 41 1.56 -14.94 -9.41
N VAL A 42 1.45 -13.96 -8.51
CA VAL A 42 2.12 -12.67 -8.62
C VAL A 42 2.69 -12.27 -7.26
N TRP A 43 3.72 -11.43 -7.29
CA TRP A 43 4.31 -10.84 -6.08
C TRP A 43 3.79 -9.42 -5.87
N TYR A 44 3.40 -9.12 -4.63
CA TYR A 44 3.04 -7.78 -4.16
C TYR A 44 4.13 -7.24 -3.25
N PHE A 45 4.68 -6.06 -3.56
CA PHE A 45 5.63 -5.36 -2.70
C PHE A 45 4.90 -4.34 -1.82
N ALA A 46 4.80 -4.64 -0.53
CA ALA A 46 4.24 -3.76 0.50
C ALA A 46 5.35 -2.95 1.19
N PHE A 47 5.30 -1.62 1.12
CA PHE A 47 6.22 -0.71 1.82
C PHE A 47 5.52 0.18 2.87
N GLY A 48 4.19 0.10 2.96
CA GLY A 48 3.36 0.92 3.84
C GLY A 48 2.65 0.10 4.92
N ALA A 49 1.45 0.52 5.32
CA ALA A 49 0.69 -0.15 6.38
C ALA A 49 0.35 -1.62 6.09
N ASN A 50 0.39 -2.07 4.83
CA ASN A 50 0.21 -3.48 4.48
C ASN A 50 1.41 -4.37 4.86
N MET A 51 2.52 -3.82 5.38
CA MET A 51 3.55 -4.62 6.05
C MET A 51 3.10 -5.13 7.43
N ASN A 52 2.03 -4.58 8.00
CA ASN A 52 1.55 -4.97 9.33
C ASN A 52 0.51 -6.07 9.23
N ASP A 53 0.66 -7.15 9.99
CA ASP A 53 -0.23 -8.32 9.93
C ASP A 53 -1.68 -8.00 10.29
N SER A 54 -1.90 -7.12 11.27
CA SER A 54 -3.26 -6.70 11.66
C SER A 54 -3.97 -5.96 10.52
N VAL A 55 -3.20 -5.35 9.62
CA VAL A 55 -3.72 -4.69 8.42
C VAL A 55 -3.89 -5.71 7.31
N PHE A 56 -2.81 -6.39 6.89
CA PHE A 56 -2.81 -7.23 5.70
C PHE A 56 -3.64 -8.51 5.89
N LEU A 57 -3.35 -9.28 6.93
CA LEU A 57 -4.10 -10.50 7.25
C LEU A 57 -5.43 -10.16 7.94
N GLY A 58 -5.42 -9.17 8.84
CA GLY A 58 -6.58 -8.79 9.64
C GLY A 58 -7.64 -7.97 8.89
N ARG A 59 -7.31 -6.73 8.52
CA ARG A 59 -8.25 -5.77 7.92
C ARG A 59 -8.52 -6.05 6.44
N ARG A 60 -7.49 -6.41 5.67
CA ARG A 60 -7.60 -6.70 4.24
C ARG A 60 -8.04 -8.14 3.98
N LYS A 61 -7.95 -9.03 4.98
CA LYS A 61 -8.30 -10.46 4.86
C LYS A 61 -7.49 -11.19 3.80
N MET A 62 -6.24 -10.78 3.60
CA MET A 62 -5.31 -11.46 2.70
C MET A 62 -4.83 -12.78 3.32
N LYS A 63 -4.49 -13.73 2.45
CA LYS A 63 -3.86 -15.00 2.80
C LYS A 63 -2.74 -15.25 1.78
N PRO A 64 -1.54 -14.67 1.99
CA PRO A 64 -0.45 -14.88 1.05
C PRO A 64 -0.04 -16.35 1.04
N LEU A 65 0.36 -16.84 -0.13
CA LEU A 65 0.94 -18.18 -0.32
C LEU A 65 2.32 -18.28 0.33
N GLU A 66 3.04 -17.16 0.35
CA GLU A 66 4.38 -17.00 0.90
C GLU A 66 4.64 -15.53 1.15
N TRP A 67 5.57 -15.21 2.06
CA TRP A 67 6.11 -13.87 2.19
C TRP A 67 7.63 -13.88 2.34
N ARG A 68 8.27 -12.79 1.91
CA ARG A 68 9.73 -12.54 2.05
C ARG A 68 9.97 -11.08 2.41
N VAL A 69 11.14 -10.79 2.96
CA VAL A 69 11.64 -9.42 3.02
C VAL A 69 12.41 -9.10 1.74
N GLY A 70 12.24 -7.88 1.23
CA GLY A 70 12.98 -7.44 0.05
C GLY A 70 13.07 -5.92 -0.04
N ARG A 71 13.76 -5.46 -1.08
CA ARG A 71 13.98 -4.05 -1.38
C ARG A 71 13.61 -3.72 -2.83
N ALA A 72 13.16 -2.50 -3.05
CA ALA A 72 13.00 -1.88 -4.37
C ALA A 72 14.13 -0.86 -4.56
N PRO A 73 15.22 -1.20 -5.27
CA PRO A 73 16.28 -0.25 -5.59
C PRO A 73 15.79 0.81 -6.61
N GLY A 74 16.35 2.01 -6.56
CA GLY A 74 15.97 3.11 -7.45
C GLY A 74 14.68 3.84 -7.02
N TYR A 75 14.24 3.65 -5.77
CA TYR A 75 13.06 4.29 -5.22
C TYR A 75 13.33 4.86 -3.83
N ARG A 76 12.67 5.96 -3.50
CA ARG A 76 12.62 6.52 -2.15
C ARG A 76 11.21 6.48 -1.57
N LEU A 77 11.13 6.27 -0.25
CA LEU A 77 9.91 6.39 0.52
C LEU A 77 9.53 7.87 0.65
N ARG A 78 8.26 8.18 0.40
CA ARG A 78 7.67 9.52 0.49
C ARG A 78 6.44 9.48 1.39
N PHE A 79 6.11 10.61 2.01
CA PHE A 79 4.85 10.82 2.73
C PHE A 79 4.16 12.03 2.14
N ASN A 80 3.82 11.97 0.85
CA ASN A 80 3.31 13.10 0.08
C ASN A 80 1.86 12.93 -0.40
N LEU A 81 1.09 12.03 0.20
CA LEU A 81 -0.30 11.82 -0.18
C LEU A 81 -1.26 12.63 0.69
N HIS A 82 -2.37 13.08 0.12
CA HIS A 82 -3.47 13.63 0.90
C HIS A 82 -4.10 12.54 1.79
N GLY A 83 -3.79 12.54 3.08
CA GLY A 83 -4.51 11.73 4.06
C GLY A 83 -5.83 12.36 4.50
N ARG A 84 -6.51 11.63 5.39
CA ARG A 84 -7.75 12.07 6.01
C ARG A 84 -7.61 11.95 7.53
N PRO A 85 -7.82 13.03 8.30
CA PRO A 85 -8.12 14.39 7.87
C PRO A 85 -6.99 15.04 7.05
N ARG A 86 -7.32 16.01 6.18
CA ARG A 86 -6.31 16.75 5.40
C ARG A 86 -5.35 17.48 6.34
N GLY A 87 -4.05 17.48 6.01
CA GLY A 87 -3.01 18.14 6.82
C GLY A 87 -2.58 17.38 8.09
N LEU A 88 -3.33 16.36 8.51
CA LEU A 88 -3.06 15.60 9.75
C LEU A 88 -2.61 14.16 9.50
N SER A 89 -2.45 13.80 8.23
CA SER A 89 -2.00 12.48 7.82
C SER A 89 -1.50 12.59 6.39
N ALA A 90 -0.26 12.17 6.16
CA ALA A 90 0.25 11.90 4.83
C ALA A 90 0.59 10.40 4.72
N PRO A 91 -0.20 9.60 4.01
CA PRO A 91 0.11 8.18 3.79
C PRO A 91 1.38 8.00 2.94
N ALA A 92 2.00 6.83 3.09
CA ALA A 92 3.21 6.48 2.37
C ALA A 92 2.98 6.35 0.87
N ASN A 93 4.00 6.72 0.11
CA ASN A 93 4.14 6.55 -1.33
C ASN A 93 5.60 6.23 -1.65
N ILE A 94 5.91 5.89 -2.89
CA ILE A 94 7.29 5.83 -3.36
C ILE A 94 7.46 6.66 -4.64
N ALA A 95 8.67 7.16 -4.87
CA ALA A 95 9.02 7.91 -6.06
C ALA A 95 10.40 7.45 -6.58
N PRO A 96 10.67 7.52 -7.90
CA PRO A 96 11.98 7.22 -8.45
C PRO A 96 13.09 8.06 -7.80
N ASP A 97 14.18 7.40 -7.45
CA ASP A 97 15.41 7.97 -6.93
C ASP A 97 16.54 6.93 -7.08
N PRO A 98 17.43 7.06 -8.09
CA PRO A 98 18.44 6.05 -8.42
C PRO A 98 19.38 5.68 -7.28
N GLU A 99 19.60 6.60 -6.33
CA GLU A 99 20.54 6.45 -5.21
C GLU A 99 19.86 5.91 -3.94
N ALA A 100 18.55 5.69 -3.99
CA ALA A 100 17.77 5.25 -2.85
C ALA A 100 17.20 3.84 -3.03
N GLU A 101 16.79 3.27 -1.91
CA GLU A 101 16.05 2.03 -1.86
C GLU A 101 14.89 2.14 -0.87
N VAL A 102 13.88 1.31 -1.09
CA VAL A 102 12.77 1.10 -0.16
C VAL A 102 12.75 -0.36 0.25
N TRP A 103 12.81 -0.63 1.55
CA TRP A 103 12.59 -1.96 2.09
C TRP A 103 11.12 -2.20 2.40
N GLY A 104 10.68 -3.44 2.22
CA GLY A 104 9.30 -3.84 2.41
C GLY A 104 9.14 -5.35 2.53
N VAL A 105 7.88 -5.77 2.46
CA VAL A 105 7.47 -7.18 2.49
C VAL A 105 6.92 -7.57 1.13
N LEU A 106 7.44 -8.65 0.59
CA LEU A 106 6.97 -9.31 -0.62
C LEU A 106 5.95 -10.37 -0.23
N TYR A 107 4.75 -10.29 -0.79
CA TYR A 107 3.69 -11.29 -0.59
C TYR A 107 3.36 -11.99 -1.92
N ARG A 108 3.49 -13.31 -1.96
CA ARG A 108 3.06 -14.13 -3.12
C ARG A 108 1.57 -14.42 -3.00
N MET A 109 0.83 -14.22 -4.08
CA MET A 109 -0.63 -14.41 -4.11
C MET A 109 -1.13 -14.70 -5.52
N THR A 110 -2.39 -15.14 -5.65
CA THR A 110 -3.01 -15.30 -6.97
C THR A 110 -3.40 -13.95 -7.58
N ARG A 111 -3.58 -13.87 -8.91
CA ARG A 111 -4.15 -12.67 -9.55
C ARG A 111 -5.56 -12.36 -9.05
N ARG A 112 -6.36 -13.36 -8.65
CA ARG A 112 -7.66 -13.12 -8.01
C ARG A 112 -7.49 -12.39 -6.67
N ASP A 113 -6.51 -12.79 -5.85
CA ASP A 113 -6.18 -12.10 -4.60
C ASP A 113 -5.65 -10.69 -4.85
N MET A 114 -4.86 -10.47 -5.90
CA MET A 114 -4.45 -9.14 -6.33
C MET A 114 -5.67 -8.25 -6.61
N VAL A 115 -6.68 -8.74 -7.34
CA VAL A 115 -7.91 -7.97 -7.60
C VAL A 115 -8.66 -7.66 -6.30
N TRP A 116 -8.70 -8.60 -5.35
CA TRP A 116 -9.25 -8.35 -4.02
C TRP A 116 -8.47 -7.26 -3.29
N LEU A 117 -7.14 -7.35 -3.22
CA LEU A 117 -6.25 -6.36 -2.59
C LEU A 117 -6.46 -4.97 -3.19
N HIS A 118 -6.38 -4.87 -4.52
CA HIS A 118 -6.67 -3.67 -5.29
C HIS A 118 -8.00 -3.06 -4.85
N SER A 119 -9.05 -3.87 -4.77
CA SER A 119 -10.33 -3.40 -4.29
C SER A 119 -10.19 -2.80 -2.88
N THR A 120 -9.53 -3.45 -1.92
CA THR A 120 -9.42 -2.92 -0.55
C THR A 120 -8.68 -1.58 -0.45
N GLU A 121 -7.80 -1.29 -1.41
CA GLU A 121 -7.05 -0.04 -1.54
C GLU A 121 -7.76 1.02 -2.42
N GLY A 122 -8.88 0.64 -3.04
CA GLY A 122 -9.67 1.53 -3.89
C GLY A 122 -9.24 1.53 -5.35
N VAL A 123 -8.66 0.44 -5.82
CA VAL A 123 -8.26 0.18 -7.21
C VAL A 123 -9.24 -0.82 -7.85
N PRO A 124 -9.69 -0.61 -9.10
CA PRO A 124 -9.53 0.62 -9.88
C PRO A 124 -10.19 1.83 -9.20
N GLY A 125 -9.53 2.99 -9.30
CA GLY A 125 -9.98 4.24 -8.71
C GLY A 125 -8.98 5.36 -8.93
N TRP A 126 -9.32 6.56 -8.45
CA TRP A 126 -8.54 7.78 -8.72
C TRP A 126 -7.31 7.95 -7.82
N ARG A 127 -7.19 7.15 -6.76
CA ARG A 127 -6.17 7.39 -5.73
C ARG A 127 -4.87 6.65 -6.02
N TYR A 128 -4.94 5.34 -6.17
CA TYR A 128 -3.79 4.48 -6.40
C TYR A 128 -3.92 3.79 -7.75
N TYR A 129 -2.78 3.50 -8.37
CA TYR A 129 -2.68 2.64 -9.53
C TYR A 129 -1.55 1.61 -9.33
N PRO A 130 -1.68 0.41 -9.92
CA PRO A 130 -0.65 -0.60 -9.84
C PRO A 130 0.52 -0.24 -10.76
N VAL A 131 1.73 -0.42 -10.26
CA VAL A 131 2.97 -0.37 -11.03
C VAL A 131 3.76 -1.65 -10.81
N TRP A 132 4.50 -2.09 -11.83
CA TRP A 132 5.41 -3.23 -11.71
C TRP A 132 6.83 -2.73 -11.47
N LEU A 133 7.47 -3.29 -10.45
CA LEU A 133 8.80 -2.92 -9.98
C LEU A 133 9.71 -4.14 -10.09
N ASP A 134 10.97 -3.89 -10.39
CA ASP A 134 12.05 -4.85 -10.15
C ASP A 134 12.47 -4.71 -8.69
N VAL A 135 12.45 -5.83 -7.96
CA VAL A 135 12.75 -5.89 -6.53
C VAL A 135 13.72 -7.03 -6.28
N GLU A 136 14.44 -6.96 -5.17
CA GLU A 136 15.34 -8.00 -4.72
C GLU A 136 14.85 -8.54 -3.37
N ASP A 137 14.80 -9.85 -3.20
CA ASP A 137 14.61 -10.42 -1.86
C ASP A 137 15.90 -10.32 -1.02
N ARG A 138 15.81 -10.73 0.25
CA ARG A 138 16.94 -10.67 1.20
C ARG A 138 18.19 -11.43 0.73
N ASP A 139 18.00 -12.45 -0.11
CA ASP A 139 19.10 -13.27 -0.64
C ASP A 139 19.70 -12.67 -1.92
N GLY A 140 19.19 -11.51 -2.37
CA GLY A 140 19.62 -10.82 -3.58
C GLY A 140 18.98 -11.36 -4.86
N ASN A 141 17.96 -12.21 -4.77
CA ASN A 141 17.28 -12.70 -5.96
C ASN A 141 16.37 -11.62 -6.52
N SER A 142 16.61 -11.24 -7.78
CA SER A 142 15.73 -10.31 -8.49
C SER A 142 14.43 -10.99 -8.89
N LEU A 143 13.31 -10.31 -8.65
CA LEU A 143 11.99 -10.72 -9.09
C LEU A 143 11.13 -9.51 -9.43
N ARG A 144 10.03 -9.75 -10.14
CA ARG A 144 9.08 -8.70 -10.51
C ARG A 144 7.89 -8.72 -9.57
N ALA A 145 7.61 -7.58 -8.93
CA ALA A 145 6.47 -7.43 -8.03
C ALA A 145 5.66 -6.19 -8.42
N PHE A 146 4.34 -6.24 -8.24
CA PHE A 146 3.55 -5.03 -8.33
C PHE A 146 3.53 -4.30 -6.98
N SER A 147 3.38 -2.98 -7.03
CA SER A 147 3.02 -2.17 -5.86
C SER A 147 1.97 -1.13 -6.23
N LEU A 148 1.45 -0.42 -5.23
CA LEU A 148 0.41 0.59 -5.40
C LEU A 148 0.99 1.98 -5.11
N ILE A 149 1.04 2.81 -6.14
CA ILE A 149 1.54 4.19 -6.10
C ILE A 149 0.40 5.15 -6.39
N ALA A 150 0.52 6.38 -5.91
CA ALA A 150 -0.40 7.48 -6.22
C ALA A 150 0.38 8.70 -6.71
N ASP A 151 -0.30 9.61 -7.40
CA ASP A 151 0.25 10.91 -7.72
C ASP A 151 0.38 11.73 -6.42
N GLY A 152 1.63 12.00 -6.06
CA GLY A 152 1.97 12.66 -4.81
C GLY A 152 2.05 14.18 -4.93
N LEU A 153 1.95 14.85 -3.79
CA LEU A 153 2.29 16.27 -3.67
C LEU A 153 3.80 16.48 -3.90
N PRO A 154 4.22 17.69 -4.31
CA PRO A 154 5.63 18.03 -4.45
C PRO A 154 6.40 17.81 -3.13
N GLU A 155 5.79 18.27 -2.03
CA GLU A 155 6.36 18.22 -0.68
C GLU A 155 5.84 17.04 0.13
N ASP A 156 6.70 16.51 0.99
CA ASP A 156 6.28 15.56 2.02
C ASP A 156 5.56 16.28 3.17
N GLY A 157 4.53 15.62 3.70
CA GLY A 157 3.94 15.93 4.98
C GLY A 157 4.25 14.84 5.99
N ASN A 158 3.71 14.99 7.20
CA ASN A 158 3.89 13.98 8.23
C ASN A 158 2.75 12.94 8.22
N PRO A 159 3.05 11.64 8.33
CA PRO A 159 2.03 10.62 8.59
C PRO A 159 1.35 10.86 9.94
N SER A 160 0.15 10.34 10.16
CA SER A 160 -0.42 10.33 11.51
C SER A 160 0.34 9.33 12.39
N LEU A 161 0.35 9.56 13.71
CA LEU A 161 1.00 8.65 14.67
C LEU A 161 0.50 7.21 14.46
N ARG A 162 -0.82 7.01 14.43
CA ARG A 162 -1.42 5.70 14.17
C ARG A 162 -0.91 5.05 12.89
N TYR A 163 -0.71 5.83 11.82
CA TYR A 163 -0.30 5.28 10.53
C TYR A 163 1.18 4.89 10.53
N ILE A 164 2.07 5.74 11.03
CA ILE A 164 3.51 5.43 11.08
C ILE A 164 3.80 4.28 12.06
N THR A 165 3.03 4.17 13.15
CA THR A 165 3.12 3.02 14.07
C THR A 165 2.87 1.70 13.34
N LEU A 166 1.86 1.62 12.47
CA LEU A 166 1.61 0.40 11.69
C LEU A 166 2.80 0.03 10.80
N ILE A 167 3.43 1.02 10.16
CA ILE A 167 4.61 0.79 9.31
C ILE A 167 5.79 0.28 10.15
N ARG A 168 6.06 0.91 11.30
CA ARG A 168 7.13 0.50 12.21
C ARG A 168 6.92 -0.90 12.76
N GLU A 169 5.73 -1.19 13.26
CA GLU A 169 5.37 -2.52 13.77
C GLU A 169 5.47 -3.57 12.68
N GLY A 170 4.99 -3.28 11.46
CA GLY A 170 5.11 -4.20 10.32
C GLY A 170 6.56 -4.48 9.94
N ALA A 171 7.41 -3.46 9.97
CA ALA A 171 8.85 -3.60 9.74
C ALA A 171 9.51 -4.50 10.80
N VAL A 172 9.15 -4.34 12.08
CA VAL A 172 9.66 -5.18 13.18
C VAL A 172 9.11 -6.61 13.09
N GLN A 173 7.81 -6.79 12.80
CA GLN A 173 7.16 -8.10 12.66
C GLN A 173 7.85 -8.99 11.62
N HIS A 174 8.31 -8.38 10.54
CA HIS A 174 8.97 -9.06 9.44
C HIS A 174 10.50 -8.94 9.50
N ASP A 175 11.06 -8.47 10.61
CA ASP A 175 12.52 -8.37 10.81
C ASP A 175 13.23 -7.56 9.70
N LEU A 176 12.65 -6.46 9.20
CA LEU A 176 13.32 -5.62 8.20
C LEU A 176 14.71 -5.14 8.70
N PRO A 177 15.66 -4.82 7.79
CA PRO A 177 17.00 -4.42 8.20
C PRO A 177 17.04 -3.27 9.21
N ALA A 178 17.98 -3.32 10.16
CA ALA A 178 18.08 -2.38 11.26
C ALA A 178 18.14 -0.91 10.80
N HIS A 179 18.95 -0.61 9.77
CA HIS A 179 19.07 0.74 9.21
C HIS A 179 17.75 1.27 8.67
N TRP A 180 16.89 0.39 8.13
CA TRP A 180 15.57 0.76 7.65
C TRP A 180 14.59 1.02 8.79
N ILE A 181 14.61 0.17 9.83
CA ILE A 181 13.80 0.38 11.04
C ILE A 181 14.17 1.71 11.71
N GLU A 182 15.47 2.04 11.81
CA GLU A 182 15.95 3.33 12.30
C GLU A 182 15.45 4.49 11.46
N LYS A 183 15.51 4.37 10.12
CA LYS A 183 14.96 5.37 9.19
C LYS A 183 13.46 5.59 9.42
N LEU A 184 12.67 4.54 9.64
CA LEU A 184 11.24 4.63 9.94
C LEU A 184 10.97 5.24 11.32
N ASN A 185 11.82 4.96 12.31
CA ASN A 185 11.73 5.55 13.65
C ASN A 185 12.04 7.05 13.66
N ALA A 186 12.90 7.52 12.75
CA ALA A 186 13.21 8.94 12.59
C ALA A 186 12.07 9.76 11.93
N VAL A 187 11.09 9.11 11.28
CA VAL A 187 9.95 9.80 10.64
C VAL A 187 9.09 10.50 11.70
N ARG A 188 8.95 11.83 11.58
CA ARG A 188 8.05 12.61 12.44
C ARG A 188 6.60 12.33 12.08
N HIS A 189 5.73 12.25 13.07
CA HIS A 189 4.28 12.18 12.84
C HIS A 189 3.65 13.57 12.95
N ALA A 190 2.47 13.73 12.35
CA ALA A 190 1.66 14.93 12.52
C ALA A 190 1.27 15.09 13.99
N GLU A 191 1.40 16.30 14.50
CA GLU A 191 0.87 16.68 15.81
C GLU A 191 -0.59 17.13 15.65
N PRO A 192 -1.47 16.80 16.60
CA PRO A 192 -2.78 17.43 16.63
C PRO A 192 -2.61 18.95 16.78
N PRO A 193 -3.52 19.77 16.22
CA PRO A 193 -3.50 21.20 16.47
C PRO A 193 -3.51 21.45 17.98
N ARG A 194 -2.57 22.26 18.50
CA ARG A 194 -2.64 22.70 19.90
C ARG A 194 -3.98 23.37 20.10
N GLN A 195 -4.79 22.89 21.05
CA GLN A 195 -5.94 23.64 21.50
C GLN A 195 -5.41 24.94 22.11
N THR A 196 -5.69 26.07 21.48
CA THR A 196 -5.51 27.37 22.11
C THR A 196 -6.35 27.33 23.39
N GLN A 197 -5.69 27.40 24.55
CA GLN A 197 -6.39 27.63 25.81
C GLN A 197 -7.03 29.02 25.71
N GLU A 198 -8.30 29.09 25.34
CA GLU A 198 -9.12 30.25 25.65
C GLU A 198 -9.22 30.31 27.16
N GLY A 199 -8.47 31.23 27.77
CA GLY A 199 -8.53 31.50 29.21
C GLY A 199 -9.94 31.92 29.61
N PRO A 200 -10.37 31.63 30.86
CA PRO A 200 -11.70 32.03 31.33
C PRO A 200 -11.79 33.57 31.31
N ARG A 201 -12.88 34.09 30.75
CA ARG A 201 -13.29 35.49 30.88
C ARG A 201 -13.80 35.78 32.28
#